data_AF-A0A9P5ZA99-F1
#
_entry.id   AF-A0A9P5ZA99-F1
#
_cell.length_a   1.000
_cell.length_b   1.000
_cell.length_c   1.000
_cell.angle_alpha   90.00
_cell.angle_beta   90.00
_cell.angle_gamma   90.00
#
_symmetry.space_group_name_H-M   'P 1'
#
loop_
_entity.id
_entity.type
_entity.pdbx_description
1 polymer ?
#
loop_
_entity_poly.entity_id
_entity_poly.type
_entity_poly.pdbx_seq_one_letter_code
_entity_poly.pdbx_strand_id
1 'polypeptide(L)'
;MRFTVLLSTVVLATMASGLVIPLERRQYDDVLYVREGLGDDMAEYMEIDDAHKNTKNMPEHQSTFHVPGSPANGKPDHTYTGQEVQKAVYESHAEADRLKGASKTQQKKSDLKDFKNYDHREPKTDGNGGAKPLAHMVVDGTPGHPAGKEWPLLNKHDPNTPGPARVITQEIAPGHHVFQGVVAHDQSRIAGTPGYNDHFHVSEHKHTTAHP
;
A
#
# COMPACT_ATOMS: atom_id res chain seq x y z
N MET A 1 53.60 -60.03 -4.62
CA MET A 1 54.32 -58.75 -4.49
C MET A 1 53.32 -57.71 -4.00
N ARG A 2 53.50 -57.24 -2.77
CA ARG A 2 52.69 -56.20 -2.13
C ARG A 2 53.48 -54.90 -2.24
N PHE A 3 52.87 -53.85 -2.76
CA PHE A 3 53.39 -52.48 -2.62
C PHE A 3 52.21 -51.55 -2.32
N THR A 4 52.23 -51.06 -1.08
CA THR A 4 51.38 -50.02 -0.53
C THR A 4 52.27 -48.79 -0.43
N VAL A 5 51.98 -47.69 -1.14
CA VAL A 5 52.50 -46.35 -0.77
C VAL A 5 51.51 -45.27 -1.18
N LEU A 6 51.14 -44.47 -0.19
CA LEU A 6 50.38 -43.22 -0.27
C LEU A 6 51.10 -42.14 -1.08
N LEU A 7 50.33 -41.36 -1.84
CA LEU A 7 50.68 -40.01 -2.28
C LEU A 7 49.38 -39.34 -2.77
N SER A 8 49.06 -38.08 -2.58
CA SER A 8 49.30 -37.08 -1.54
C SER A 8 48.23 -36.00 -1.79
N THR A 9 47.64 -35.49 -0.72
CA THR A 9 46.87 -34.26 -0.65
C THR A 9 47.28 -33.15 -1.63
N VAL A 10 46.33 -32.71 -2.46
CA VAL A 10 46.14 -31.29 -2.79
C VAL A 10 44.65 -30.99 -2.70
N VAL A 11 44.20 -30.61 -1.49
CA VAL A 11 42.95 -29.87 -1.33
C VAL A 11 43.32 -28.42 -1.60
N LEU A 12 42.97 -27.95 -2.79
CA LEU A 12 43.13 -26.56 -3.17
C LEU A 12 42.08 -25.73 -2.43
N ALA A 13 42.53 -25.03 -1.40
CA ALA A 13 41.80 -23.95 -0.77
C ALA A 13 41.67 -22.80 -1.77
N THR A 14 40.50 -22.63 -2.37
CA THR A 14 40.10 -21.35 -2.99
C THR A 14 39.24 -20.61 -1.98
N MET A 15 39.91 -19.86 -1.11
CA MET A 15 39.27 -18.82 -0.33
C MET A 15 38.91 -17.64 -1.24
N ALA A 16 37.82 -16.97 -0.86
CA ALA A 16 37.59 -15.56 -1.07
C ALA A 16 37.44 -15.10 -2.53
N SER A 17 36.27 -15.38 -3.10
CA SER A 17 35.49 -14.40 -3.87
C SER A 17 34.04 -14.83 -3.82
N GLY A 18 33.47 -14.85 -2.61
CA GLY A 18 32.04 -14.72 -2.47
C GLY A 18 31.71 -13.35 -3.03
N LEU A 19 31.33 -13.31 -4.30
CA LEU A 19 30.66 -12.16 -4.89
C LEU A 19 29.33 -12.06 -4.14
N VAL A 20 29.38 -11.41 -2.98
CA VAL A 20 28.21 -10.78 -2.38
C VAL A 20 27.81 -9.77 -3.43
N ILE A 21 26.80 -10.11 -4.22
CA ILE A 21 26.05 -9.09 -4.95
C ILE A 21 25.38 -8.29 -3.83
N PRO A 22 25.77 -7.04 -3.55
CA PRO A 22 24.96 -6.21 -2.70
C PRO A 22 23.62 -6.05 -3.42
N LEU A 23 22.56 -6.55 -2.80
CA LEU A 23 21.20 -6.08 -3.06
C LEU A 23 21.16 -4.63 -2.61
N GLU A 24 21.68 -3.73 -3.43
CA GLU A 24 21.30 -2.32 -3.38
C GLU A 24 19.80 -2.27 -3.70
N ARG A 25 19.00 -2.13 -2.64
CA ARG A 25 17.57 -1.87 -2.73
C ARG A 25 17.31 -0.44 -2.32
N ARG A 26 16.64 0.25 -3.24
CA ARG A 26 15.93 1.55 -3.16
C ARG A 26 16.81 2.80 -3.08
N GLN A 27 17.38 3.15 -4.23
CA GLN A 27 17.24 4.51 -4.77
C GLN A 27 16.00 4.54 -5.66
N TYR A 28 15.00 5.33 -5.30
CA TYR A 28 14.00 5.81 -6.26
C TYR A 28 14.61 7.02 -6.96
N ASP A 29 15.51 6.78 -7.91
CA ASP A 29 15.96 7.81 -8.85
C ASP A 29 15.09 7.75 -10.11
N ASP A 30 14.52 8.91 -10.43
CA ASP A 30 13.92 9.31 -11.71
C ASP A 30 13.20 8.24 -12.54
N VAL A 31 11.88 8.14 -12.33
CA VAL A 31 10.99 7.57 -13.37
C VAL A 31 10.71 8.65 -14.41
N LEU A 32 11.75 8.97 -15.18
CA LEU A 32 11.65 9.66 -16.45
C LEU A 32 12.55 8.93 -17.44
N TYR A 33 12.10 7.75 -17.88
CA TYR A 33 12.68 7.06 -19.02
C TYR A 33 11.60 6.72 -20.04
N VAL A 34 11.57 7.57 -21.05
CA VAL A 34 11.27 7.24 -22.45
C VAL A 34 11.85 5.85 -22.76
N ARG A 35 10.99 4.91 -23.16
CA ARG A 35 11.40 3.63 -23.74
C ARG A 35 10.52 3.34 -24.96
N GLU A 36 11.17 3.19 -26.09
CA GLU A 36 10.59 3.03 -27.42
C GLU A 36 9.76 1.73 -27.50
N GLY A 37 8.45 1.87 -27.78
CA GLY A 37 7.48 0.76 -27.89
C GLY A 37 6.02 1.25 -27.94
N LEU A 38 5.71 2.22 -28.81
CA LEU A 38 4.50 3.08 -28.78
C LEU A 38 3.16 2.43 -29.24
N GLY A 39 2.91 1.15 -28.98
CA GLY A 39 1.69 0.46 -29.44
C GLY A 39 0.72 0.13 -28.31
N ASP A 40 1.12 -0.84 -27.48
CA ASP A 40 0.23 -1.43 -26.47
C ASP A 40 0.34 -0.71 -25.11
N ASP A 41 1.52 -0.17 -24.78
CA ASP A 41 1.78 0.52 -23.51
C ASP A 41 0.92 1.79 -23.35
N MET A 42 0.65 2.53 -24.44
CA MET A 42 -0.13 3.78 -24.37
C MET A 42 -1.61 3.52 -24.02
N ALA A 43 -2.18 2.40 -24.49
CA ALA A 43 -3.55 2.04 -24.16
C ALA A 43 -3.69 1.65 -22.67
N GLU A 44 -2.69 0.95 -22.12
CA GLU A 44 -2.61 0.59 -20.70
C GLU A 44 -2.55 1.84 -19.81
N TYR A 45 -1.70 2.82 -20.16
CA TYR A 45 -1.67 4.10 -19.44
C TYR A 45 -2.99 4.87 -19.53
N MET A 46 -3.68 4.82 -20.67
CA MET A 46 -4.97 5.49 -20.83
C MET A 46 -6.06 4.89 -19.93
N GLU A 47 -6.12 3.56 -19.77
CA GLU A 47 -7.11 2.90 -18.90
C GLU A 47 -6.92 3.27 -17.42
N ILE A 48 -5.67 3.36 -16.95
CA ILE A 48 -5.35 3.75 -15.56
C ILE A 48 -5.75 5.21 -15.32
N ASP A 49 -5.38 6.10 -16.25
CA ASP A 49 -5.71 7.52 -16.20
C ASP A 49 -7.23 7.74 -16.18
N ASP A 50 -7.97 6.98 -17.00
CA ASP A 50 -9.42 7.05 -17.08
C ASP A 50 -10.06 6.53 -15.79
N ALA A 51 -9.60 5.39 -15.25
CA ALA A 51 -10.09 4.87 -13.98
C ALA A 51 -9.88 5.86 -12.83
N HIS A 52 -8.71 6.51 -12.80
CA HIS A 52 -8.40 7.54 -11.82
C HIS A 52 -9.29 8.78 -11.98
N LYS A 53 -9.40 9.34 -13.19
CA LYS A 53 -10.29 10.48 -13.49
C LYS A 53 -11.75 10.20 -13.18
N ASN A 54 -12.18 8.95 -13.39
CA ASN A 54 -13.54 8.48 -13.11
C ASN A 54 -13.77 8.10 -11.64
N THR A 55 -12.76 8.26 -10.76
CA THR A 55 -12.93 8.02 -9.33
C THR A 55 -13.65 9.22 -8.68
N LYS A 56 -14.81 8.96 -8.08
CA LYS A 56 -15.61 9.97 -7.39
C LYS A 56 -15.13 10.20 -5.96
N ASN A 57 -15.49 11.37 -5.40
CA ASN A 57 -15.22 11.79 -4.01
C ASN A 57 -13.74 11.92 -3.65
N MET A 58 -12.86 12.09 -4.63
CA MET A 58 -11.43 12.30 -4.37
C MET A 58 -11.20 13.53 -3.47
N PRO A 59 -10.25 13.45 -2.53
CA PRO A 59 -9.95 14.57 -1.64
C PRO A 59 -9.28 15.71 -2.41
N GLU A 60 -9.34 16.93 -1.87
CA GLU A 60 -8.65 18.08 -2.44
C GLU A 60 -7.13 17.95 -2.27
N HIS A 61 -6.30 18.41 -3.21
CA HIS A 61 -4.84 18.22 -3.14
C HIS A 61 -4.22 18.76 -1.84
N GLN A 62 -4.78 19.84 -1.32
CA GLN A 62 -4.32 20.55 -0.12
C GLN A 62 -4.92 20.02 1.18
N SER A 63 -5.86 19.07 1.13
CA SER A 63 -6.39 18.50 2.36
C SER A 63 -5.34 17.66 3.08
N THR A 64 -5.57 17.37 4.35
CA THR A 64 -4.65 16.60 5.17
C THR A 64 -5.36 15.52 5.96
N PHE A 65 -4.65 14.42 6.20
CA PHE A 65 -5.12 13.25 6.94
C PHE A 65 -4.10 12.93 8.02
N HIS A 66 -4.49 13.06 9.28
CA HIS A 66 -3.60 12.86 10.41
C HIS A 66 -3.87 11.51 11.09
N VAL A 67 -2.84 10.69 11.18
CA VAL A 67 -2.86 9.41 11.88
C VAL A 67 -1.99 9.54 13.13
N PRO A 68 -2.59 9.44 14.33
CA PRO A 68 -1.84 9.55 15.56
C PRO A 68 -0.87 8.36 15.68
N GLY A 69 0.33 8.67 16.15
CA GLY A 69 1.35 7.71 16.53
C GLY A 69 1.03 7.02 17.85
N SER A 70 1.99 6.23 18.32
CA SER A 70 1.99 5.69 19.68
C SER A 70 3.41 5.78 20.24
N PRO A 71 3.72 6.80 21.05
CA PRO A 71 5.02 6.92 21.71
C PRO A 71 5.35 5.69 22.55
N ALA A 72 4.35 5.09 23.20
CA ALA A 72 4.50 3.87 24.00
C ALA A 72 5.01 2.67 23.19
N ASN A 73 4.71 2.63 21.88
CA ASN A 73 5.14 1.58 20.97
C ASN A 73 6.25 2.05 20.00
N GLY A 74 6.82 3.23 20.21
CA GLY A 74 7.83 3.82 19.33
C GLY A 74 7.34 4.12 17.92
N LYS A 75 6.02 4.24 17.72
CA LYS A 75 5.41 4.52 16.41
C LYS A 75 5.19 6.03 16.25
N PRO A 76 5.77 6.68 15.23
CA PRO A 76 5.62 8.11 15.03
C PRO A 76 4.23 8.47 14.47
N ASP A 77 3.89 9.75 14.58
CA ASP A 77 2.75 10.33 13.88
C ASP A 77 2.96 10.34 12.37
N HIS A 78 1.85 10.27 11.63
CA HIS A 78 1.84 10.43 10.18
C HIS A 78 0.82 11.49 9.78
N THR A 79 1.23 12.37 8.87
CA THR A 79 0.31 13.30 8.19
C THR A 79 0.46 13.10 6.70
N TYR A 80 -0.65 12.83 6.03
CA TYR A 80 -0.73 12.68 4.58
C TYR A 80 -1.44 13.87 3.97
N THR A 81 -0.98 14.30 2.79
CA THR A 81 -1.66 15.31 1.97
C THR A 81 -2.68 14.64 1.06
N GLY A 82 -3.69 15.40 0.63
CA GLY A 82 -4.64 14.93 -0.36
C GLY A 82 -3.94 14.53 -1.66
N GLN A 83 -2.89 15.24 -2.08
CA GLN A 83 -2.06 14.83 -3.22
C GLN A 83 -1.45 13.42 -3.05
N GLU A 84 -0.91 13.09 -1.87
CA GLU A 84 -0.38 11.74 -1.59
C GLU A 84 -1.49 10.69 -1.60
N VAL A 85 -2.68 11.03 -1.11
CA VAL A 85 -3.86 10.16 -1.18
C VAL A 85 -4.31 9.92 -2.62
N GLN A 86 -4.37 10.97 -3.44
CA GLN A 86 -4.71 10.82 -4.86
C GLN A 86 -3.67 9.98 -5.60
N LYS A 87 -2.37 10.21 -5.34
CA LYS A 87 -1.30 9.39 -5.90
C LYS A 87 -1.46 7.92 -5.51
N ALA A 88 -1.75 7.62 -4.24
CA ALA A 88 -1.98 6.26 -3.79
C ALA A 88 -3.21 5.61 -4.47
N VAL A 89 -4.27 6.37 -4.72
CA VAL A 89 -5.43 5.88 -5.50
C VAL A 89 -5.06 5.59 -6.96
N TYR A 90 -4.25 6.44 -7.58
CA TYR A 90 -3.74 6.19 -8.94
C TYR A 90 -2.90 4.91 -8.98
N GLU A 91 -1.96 4.74 -8.03
CA GLU A 91 -1.12 3.54 -7.92
C GLU A 91 -1.94 2.28 -7.66
N SER A 92 -3.02 2.38 -6.88
CA SER A 92 -3.99 1.29 -6.68
C SER A 92 -4.64 0.85 -8.00
N HIS A 93 -4.99 1.78 -8.89
CA HIS A 93 -5.58 1.45 -10.19
C HIS A 93 -4.55 0.81 -11.12
N ALA A 94 -3.33 1.35 -11.15
CA ALA A 94 -2.22 0.76 -11.90
C ALA A 94 -1.92 -0.67 -11.46
N GLU A 95 -1.92 -0.94 -10.16
CA GLU A 95 -1.74 -2.29 -9.65
C GLU A 95 -2.92 -3.20 -9.99
N ALA A 96 -4.16 -2.71 -9.89
CA ALA A 96 -5.34 -3.48 -10.26
C ALA A 96 -5.28 -3.95 -11.71
N ASP A 97 -4.85 -3.06 -12.61
CA ASP A 97 -4.66 -3.36 -14.02
C ASP A 97 -3.54 -4.41 -14.23
N ARG A 98 -2.36 -4.17 -13.65
CA ARG A 98 -1.23 -5.12 -13.68
C ARG A 98 -1.61 -6.52 -13.18
N LEU A 99 -2.56 -6.60 -12.23
CA LEU A 99 -3.03 -7.87 -11.66
C LEU A 99 -3.97 -8.67 -12.57
N LYS A 100 -4.61 -8.07 -13.58
CA LYS A 100 -5.50 -8.77 -14.53
C LYS A 100 -4.80 -9.95 -15.23
N GLY A 101 -3.52 -9.78 -15.57
CA GLY A 101 -2.67 -10.82 -16.19
C GLY A 101 -1.73 -11.55 -15.23
N ALA A 102 -1.75 -11.22 -13.94
CA ALA A 102 -0.73 -11.69 -13.00
C ALA A 102 -1.00 -13.12 -12.50
N SER A 103 0.09 -13.85 -12.20
CA SER A 103 0.00 -15.16 -11.55
C SER A 103 -0.56 -15.06 -10.12
N LYS A 104 -1.12 -16.15 -9.60
CA LYS A 104 -1.61 -16.23 -8.20
C LYS A 104 -0.55 -15.82 -7.17
N THR A 105 0.72 -16.16 -7.42
CA THR A 105 1.83 -15.77 -6.54
C THR A 105 2.05 -14.26 -6.53
N GLN A 106 1.97 -13.61 -7.69
CA GLN A 106 2.06 -12.15 -7.80
C GLN A 106 0.85 -11.47 -7.15
N GLN A 107 -0.37 -11.97 -7.40
CA GLN A 107 -1.58 -11.48 -6.74
C GLN A 107 -1.48 -11.57 -5.21
N LYS A 108 -0.96 -12.69 -4.68
CA LYS A 108 -0.75 -12.86 -3.24
C LYS A 108 0.26 -11.86 -2.66
N LYS A 109 1.31 -11.51 -3.41
CA LYS A 109 2.37 -10.59 -3.00
C LYS A 109 2.05 -9.11 -3.20
N SER A 110 1.03 -8.78 -3.99
CA SER A 110 0.57 -7.41 -4.21
C SER A 110 0.13 -6.76 -2.90
N ASP A 111 0.31 -5.45 -2.77
CA ASP A 111 -0.24 -4.68 -1.66
C ASP A 111 -1.73 -4.32 -1.87
N LEU A 112 -2.28 -4.55 -3.06
CA LEU A 112 -3.69 -4.31 -3.37
C LEU A 112 -4.51 -5.48 -2.84
N LYS A 113 -5.23 -5.25 -1.75
CA LYS A 113 -6.02 -6.26 -1.07
C LYS A 113 -7.49 -5.94 -1.12
N ASP A 114 -8.31 -6.98 -1.02
CA ASP A 114 -9.71 -6.79 -0.67
C ASP A 114 -9.77 -6.16 0.71
N PHE A 115 -10.48 -5.05 0.83
CA PHE A 115 -10.72 -4.44 2.10
C PHE A 115 -11.67 -5.33 2.90
N LYS A 116 -11.15 -5.88 4.01
CA LYS A 116 -11.86 -6.80 4.88
C LYS A 116 -12.02 -6.16 6.25
N ASN A 117 -13.24 -5.80 6.59
CA ASN A 117 -13.52 -4.99 7.77
C ASN A 117 -14.77 -5.46 8.50
N TYR A 118 -14.72 -6.74 8.89
CA TYR A 118 -15.86 -7.50 9.40
C TYR A 118 -16.19 -7.20 10.87
N ASP A 119 -15.21 -6.77 11.66
CA ASP A 119 -15.34 -6.63 13.11
C ASP A 119 -14.75 -5.29 13.58
N HIS A 120 -15.50 -4.20 13.44
CA HIS A 120 -15.09 -2.93 14.05
C HIS A 120 -15.27 -2.97 15.57
N ARG A 121 -14.20 -2.73 16.33
CA ARG A 121 -14.28 -2.16 17.67
C ARG A 121 -13.89 -0.68 17.60
N GLU A 122 -14.59 0.16 18.34
CA GLU A 122 -14.25 1.58 18.44
C GLU A 122 -12.79 1.76 18.90
N PRO A 123 -12.06 2.77 18.38
CA PRO A 123 -10.69 3.05 18.82
C PRO A 123 -10.67 3.31 20.34
N LYS A 124 -9.60 2.85 21.02
CA LYS A 124 -9.40 3.15 22.44
C LYS A 124 -8.81 4.54 22.52
N THR A 125 -9.68 5.52 22.70
CA THR A 125 -9.35 6.93 22.77
C THR A 125 -8.50 7.27 23.99
N ASP A 126 -7.29 7.76 23.75
CA ASP A 126 -6.60 8.79 24.53
C ASP A 126 -7.18 10.19 24.24
N GLY A 127 -8.52 10.27 24.14
CA GLY A 127 -9.27 11.52 24.16
C GLY A 127 -9.41 12.20 22.80
N ASN A 128 -10.19 11.59 21.90
CA ASN A 128 -11.19 12.26 21.06
C ASN A 128 -11.88 11.20 20.19
N GLY A 129 -13.04 10.73 20.68
CA GLY A 129 -13.81 9.65 20.05
C GLY A 129 -14.51 10.06 18.76
N GLY A 130 -14.74 9.05 17.93
CA GLY A 130 -15.69 9.13 16.82
C GLY A 130 -15.15 8.63 15.49
N ALA A 131 -14.65 7.39 15.39
CA ALA A 131 -14.53 6.74 14.10
C ALA A 131 -15.84 5.99 13.84
N LYS A 132 -16.74 6.60 13.06
CA LYS A 132 -17.83 5.85 12.44
C LYS A 132 -17.20 4.73 11.58
N PRO A 133 -17.78 3.52 11.51
CA PRO A 133 -17.44 2.57 10.46
C PRO A 133 -17.40 3.30 9.11
N LEU A 134 -16.46 2.95 8.24
CA LEU A 134 -16.56 3.42 6.85
C LEU A 134 -17.98 3.10 6.35
N ALA A 135 -18.65 4.10 5.79
CA ALA A 135 -20.04 3.96 5.37
C ALA A 135 -20.21 2.75 4.43
N HIS A 136 -21.27 1.97 4.65
CA HIS A 136 -21.81 0.88 3.82
C HIS A 136 -21.02 0.54 2.56
N MET A 137 -19.89 -0.14 2.72
CA MET A 137 -19.10 -0.68 1.62
C MET A 137 -19.38 -2.17 1.50
N VAL A 138 -19.37 -2.68 0.27
CA VAL A 138 -19.46 -4.12 0.04
C VAL A 138 -18.09 -4.72 0.37
N VAL A 139 -18.04 -5.56 1.39
CA VAL A 139 -16.80 -6.16 1.91
C VAL A 139 -16.52 -7.53 1.27
N ASP A 140 -17.57 -8.29 1.00
CA ASP A 140 -17.45 -9.66 0.46
C ASP A 140 -17.43 -9.74 -1.07
N GLY A 141 -17.85 -8.66 -1.74
CA GLY A 141 -18.03 -8.60 -3.17
C GLY A 141 -19.15 -9.52 -3.67
N THR A 142 -19.98 -9.03 -4.58
CA THR A 142 -20.90 -9.86 -5.36
C THR A 142 -20.78 -9.51 -6.84
N PRO A 143 -21.20 -10.39 -7.76
CA PRO A 143 -21.29 -10.03 -9.18
C PRO A 143 -22.16 -8.77 -9.33
N GLY A 144 -21.57 -7.67 -9.82
CA GLY A 144 -22.21 -6.35 -9.92
C GLY A 144 -21.94 -5.38 -8.77
N HIS A 145 -21.39 -5.85 -7.65
CA HIS A 145 -20.94 -5.02 -6.53
C HIS A 145 -19.60 -5.53 -5.98
N PRO A 146 -18.47 -5.23 -6.64
CA PRO A 146 -17.18 -5.73 -6.21
C PRO A 146 -16.82 -5.22 -4.81
N ALA A 147 -16.00 -6.01 -4.12
CA ALA A 147 -15.49 -5.65 -2.81
C ALA A 147 -14.66 -4.37 -2.90
N GLY A 148 -14.69 -3.56 -1.84
CA GLY A 148 -13.72 -2.48 -1.68
C GLY A 148 -12.29 -3.01 -1.72
N LYS A 149 -11.37 -2.17 -2.16
CA LYS A 149 -9.94 -2.44 -2.20
C LYS A 149 -9.21 -1.48 -1.27
N GLU A 150 -8.17 -1.99 -0.63
CA GLU A 150 -7.24 -1.20 0.17
C GLU A 150 -5.86 -1.14 -0.51
N TRP A 151 -5.25 0.04 -0.47
CA TRP A 151 -3.89 0.26 -0.93
C TRP A 151 -3.11 1.11 0.10
N PRO A 152 -1.85 0.76 0.42
CA PRO A 152 -1.04 1.47 1.40
C PRO A 152 -0.73 2.91 1.00
N LEU A 153 -0.85 3.79 1.99
CA LEU A 153 -0.12 5.05 1.98
C LEU A 153 1.33 4.80 2.43
N LEU A 154 2.25 5.57 1.85
CA LEU A 154 3.67 5.42 2.11
C LEU A 154 4.01 5.64 3.59
N ASN A 155 4.97 4.88 4.11
CA ASN A 155 5.56 5.21 5.40
C ASN A 155 6.64 6.30 5.21
N LYS A 156 6.44 7.46 5.84
CA LYS A 156 7.36 8.61 5.74
C LYS A 156 8.63 8.46 6.58
N HIS A 157 8.62 7.55 7.56
CA HIS A 157 9.73 7.33 8.50
C HIS A 157 10.57 6.10 8.15
N ASP A 158 9.98 5.13 7.46
CA ASP A 158 10.68 3.97 6.88
C ASP A 158 10.03 3.57 5.55
N PRO A 159 10.57 4.01 4.39
CA PRO A 159 10.02 3.68 3.08
C PRO A 159 9.96 2.18 2.76
N ASN A 160 10.65 1.33 3.54
CA ASN A 160 10.66 -0.13 3.36
C ASN A 160 9.47 -0.85 3.95
N THR A 161 8.63 -0.15 4.71
CA THR A 161 7.42 -0.70 5.29
C THR A 161 6.19 0.07 4.80
N PRO A 162 5.03 -0.58 4.67
CA PRO A 162 3.77 0.13 4.46
C PRO A 162 3.51 1.11 5.60
N GLY A 163 2.94 2.28 5.29
CA GLY A 163 2.50 3.22 6.32
C GLY A 163 1.36 2.66 7.17
N PRO A 164 0.97 3.34 8.25
CA PRO A 164 -0.16 2.92 9.09
C PRO A 164 -1.53 3.09 8.40
N ALA A 165 -1.60 3.86 7.30
CA ALA A 165 -2.83 4.22 6.63
C ALA A 165 -3.02 3.55 5.27
N ARG A 166 -4.28 3.39 4.85
CA ARG A 166 -4.71 2.81 3.58
C ARG A 166 -5.74 3.72 2.93
N VAL A 167 -5.68 3.85 1.60
CA VAL A 167 -6.78 4.42 0.81
C VAL A 167 -7.76 3.31 0.47
N ILE A 168 -9.05 3.61 0.54
CA ILE A 168 -10.11 2.67 0.20
C ILE A 168 -10.83 3.14 -1.07
N THR A 169 -10.83 2.29 -2.08
CA THR A 169 -11.56 2.50 -3.34
C THR A 169 -12.54 1.36 -3.58
N GLN A 170 -13.63 1.64 -4.28
CA GLN A 170 -14.58 0.61 -4.68
C GLN A 170 -15.04 0.86 -6.11
N GLU A 171 -14.96 -0.17 -6.95
CA GLU A 171 -15.53 -0.13 -8.28
C GLU A 171 -17.07 -0.20 -8.18
N ILE A 172 -17.76 0.70 -8.88
CA ILE A 172 -19.23 0.79 -8.89
C ILE A 172 -19.83 0.46 -10.25
N ALA A 173 -19.01 0.53 -11.30
CA ALA A 173 -19.28 0.09 -12.66
C ALA A 173 -17.92 -0.10 -13.36
N PRO A 174 -17.84 -0.82 -14.49
CA PRO A 174 -16.57 -1.02 -15.20
C PRO A 174 -15.80 0.29 -15.41
N GLY A 175 -14.61 0.40 -14.80
CA GLY A 175 -13.74 1.59 -14.89
C GLY A 175 -14.19 2.81 -14.08
N HIS A 176 -15.31 2.73 -13.35
CA HIS A 176 -15.81 3.80 -12.48
C HIS A 176 -15.68 3.41 -11.02
N HIS A 177 -15.04 4.28 -10.24
CA HIS A 177 -14.73 4.02 -8.84
C HIS A 177 -15.28 5.10 -7.91
N VAL A 178 -15.42 4.77 -6.64
CA VAL A 178 -15.67 5.71 -5.55
C VAL A 178 -14.52 5.60 -4.57
N PHE A 179 -13.92 6.73 -4.21
CA PHE A 179 -13.05 6.83 -3.05
C PHE A 179 -13.91 6.86 -1.79
N GLN A 180 -13.74 5.86 -0.92
CA GLN A 180 -14.52 5.70 0.31
C GLN A 180 -13.86 6.41 1.51
N GLY A 181 -12.58 6.74 1.41
CA GLY A 181 -11.85 7.45 2.45
C GLY A 181 -10.45 6.87 2.71
N VAL A 182 -9.80 7.46 3.72
CA VAL A 182 -8.58 6.92 4.31
C VAL A 182 -8.93 6.19 5.60
N VAL A 183 -8.28 5.06 5.83
CA VAL A 183 -8.32 4.34 7.10
C VAL A 183 -6.93 4.11 7.64
N ALA A 184 -6.82 3.82 8.93
CA ALA A 184 -5.57 3.43 9.55
C ALA A 184 -5.78 2.37 10.63
N HIS A 185 -4.71 1.63 10.95
CA HIS A 185 -4.68 0.79 12.14
C HIS A 185 -4.37 1.59 13.39
N ASP A 186 -4.99 1.22 14.51
CA ASP A 186 -4.69 1.78 15.83
C ASP A 186 -3.23 1.47 16.23
N GLN A 187 -2.38 2.48 16.12
CA GLN A 187 -0.95 2.36 16.39
C GLN A 187 -0.64 2.03 17.86
N SER A 188 -1.58 2.29 18.78
CA SER A 188 -1.45 1.96 20.20
C SER A 188 -1.55 0.46 20.48
N ARG A 189 -2.12 -0.33 19.57
CA ARG A 189 -2.31 -1.77 19.74
C ARG A 189 -1.11 -2.57 19.26
N ILE A 190 -0.82 -3.65 20.00
CA ILE A 190 0.22 -4.61 19.67
C ILE A 190 -0.39 -5.89 19.08
N ALA A 191 0.40 -6.60 18.27
CA ALA A 191 -0.06 -7.83 17.62
C ALA A 191 -0.63 -8.83 18.64
N GLY A 192 -1.78 -9.43 18.31
CA GLY A 192 -2.48 -10.37 19.18
C GLY A 192 -3.44 -9.73 20.20
N THR A 193 -3.46 -8.39 20.33
CA THR A 193 -4.49 -7.73 21.15
C THR A 193 -5.82 -7.61 20.39
N PRO A 194 -6.97 -7.68 21.08
CA PRO A 194 -8.26 -7.48 20.44
C PRO A 194 -8.32 -6.15 19.70
N GLY A 195 -8.72 -6.20 18.44
CA GLY A 195 -8.83 -5.04 17.54
C GLY A 195 -7.51 -4.49 17.01
N TYR A 196 -6.40 -5.22 17.12
CA TYR A 196 -5.12 -4.85 16.49
C TYR A 196 -5.22 -4.66 14.97
N ASN A 197 -6.05 -5.48 14.31
CA ASN A 197 -6.27 -5.42 12.87
C ASN A 197 -7.45 -4.49 12.49
N ASP A 198 -8.06 -3.81 13.46
CA ASP A 198 -9.21 -2.97 13.17
C ASP A 198 -8.73 -1.72 12.42
N HIS A 199 -9.53 -1.30 11.45
CA HIS A 199 -9.35 -0.06 10.73
C HIS A 199 -10.26 1.02 11.32
N PHE A 200 -9.74 2.22 11.49
CA PHE A 200 -10.53 3.41 11.81
C PHE A 200 -10.46 4.42 10.69
N HIS A 201 -11.54 5.17 10.48
CA HIS A 201 -11.57 6.25 9.50
C HIS A 201 -10.66 7.40 9.92
N VAL A 202 -9.82 7.87 9.01
CA VAL A 202 -8.96 9.03 9.20
C VAL A 202 -9.65 10.24 8.58
N SER A 203 -9.99 11.21 9.42
CA SER A 203 -10.71 12.40 8.98
C SER A 203 -9.90 13.24 8.00
N GLU A 204 -10.57 13.69 6.94
CA GLU A 204 -10.03 14.70 6.03
C GLU A 204 -10.15 16.09 6.68
N HIS A 205 -9.03 16.78 6.82
CA HIS A 205 -8.97 18.19 7.19
C HIS A 205 -8.74 19.02 5.93
N LYS A 206 -9.82 19.65 5.45
CA LYS A 206 -9.77 20.53 4.28
C LYS A 206 -9.02 21.82 4.61
N HIS A 207 -8.16 22.25 3.70
CA HIS A 207 -7.51 23.55 3.81
C HIS A 207 -8.57 24.64 3.56
N THR A 208 -9.16 25.16 4.63
CA THR A 208 -10.07 26.29 4.52
C THR A 208 -9.23 27.52 4.21
N THR A 209 -9.25 27.98 2.97
CA THR A 209 -8.83 29.34 2.65
C THR A 209 -9.77 30.28 3.39
N ALA A 210 -9.36 30.76 4.56
CA ALA A 210 -10.00 31.90 5.19
C ALA A 210 -9.89 33.06 4.19
N HIS A 211 -10.99 33.39 3.53
CA HIS A 211 -11.08 34.64 2.80
C HIS A 211 -11.06 35.78 3.85
N PRO A 212 -10.13 36.73 3.75
CA PRO A 212 -10.06 37.88 4.66
C PRO A 212 -11.28 38.80 4.52
#